data_AF-X1D741-F1
#
_entry.id   AF-X1D741-F1
#
_cell.length_a   1.000
_cell.length_b   1.000
_cell.length_c   1.000
_cell.angle_alpha   90.00
_cell.angle_beta   90.00
_cell.angle_gamma   90.00
#
_symmetry.space_group_name_H-M   'P 1'
#
loop_
_entity.id
_entity.type
_entity.pdbx_description
1 polymer ?
#
loop_
_entity_poly.entity_id
_entity_poly.type
_entity_poly.pdbx_seq_one_letter_code
_entity_poly.pdbx_strand_id
1 'polypeptide(L)'
;MSNVKTLIWDEPAMPEELKSLLDEIGKFYSISKGEVDSAITVEFEKGGPEATVQVTLEGSRARIIYDRPHHAARGLGALLSGLVRDGQPYLEQTPFETLGIMLDCSRNAVMTVEHFKGWLRQLALLGYNMAMLYTEETY
;
A
#
# COMPACT_ATOMS: atom_id res chain seq x y z
N MET A 1 20.18 -9.04 -9.66
CA MET A 1 18.74 -9.19 -9.35
C MET A 1 18.59 -8.88 -7.87
N SER A 2 17.90 -7.81 -7.52
CA SER A 2 17.61 -7.50 -6.11
C SER A 2 16.74 -8.64 -5.56
N ASN A 3 17.17 -9.27 -4.46
CA ASN A 3 16.35 -10.25 -3.73
C ASN A 3 15.18 -9.49 -3.08
N VAL A 4 14.10 -9.29 -3.83
CA VAL A 4 12.86 -8.77 -3.26
C VAL A 4 12.30 -9.84 -2.34
N LYS A 5 12.41 -9.62 -1.02
CA LYS A 5 11.84 -10.53 -0.03
C LYS A 5 10.32 -10.46 -0.11
N THR A 6 9.68 -11.63 -0.12
CA THR A 6 8.22 -11.74 -0.06
C THR A 6 7.73 -11.22 1.29
N LEU A 7 6.67 -10.42 1.28
CA LEU A 7 5.96 -10.01 2.49
C LEU A 7 4.83 -11.00 2.77
N ILE A 8 4.70 -11.46 4.01
CA ILE A 8 3.63 -12.35 4.43
C ILE A 8 2.84 -11.78 5.60
N TRP A 9 1.58 -12.19 5.78
CA TRP A 9 0.80 -11.88 6.98
C TRP A 9 -0.02 -13.08 7.43
N ASP A 10 -0.43 -13.03 8.70
CA ASP A 10 -1.34 -13.99 9.32
C ASP A 10 -2.78 -13.48 9.31
N GLU A 11 -3.69 -14.29 8.76
CA GLU A 11 -5.10 -13.93 8.61
C GLU A 11 -5.86 -13.70 9.94
N PRO A 12 -5.60 -14.43 11.05
CA PRO A 12 -6.30 -14.22 12.31
C PRO A 12 -6.01 -12.87 12.98
N ALA A 13 -4.83 -12.28 12.74
CA ALA A 13 -4.38 -11.04 13.36
C ALA A 13 -4.63 -9.80 12.48
N MET A 14 -5.21 -9.99 11.28
CA MET A 14 -5.35 -8.94 10.27
C MET A 14 -6.61 -8.09 10.46
N PRO A 15 -6.49 -6.75 10.49
CA PRO A 15 -7.64 -5.85 10.48
C PRO A 15 -8.54 -6.10 9.26
N GLU A 16 -9.87 -6.22 9.48
CA GLU A 16 -10.83 -6.55 8.42
C GLU A 16 -10.79 -5.57 7.24
N GLU A 17 -10.55 -4.28 7.54
CA GLU A 17 -10.46 -3.20 6.54
C GLU A 17 -9.31 -3.36 5.53
N LEU A 18 -8.31 -4.20 5.83
CA LEU A 18 -7.13 -4.41 4.98
C LEU A 18 -7.22 -5.67 4.12
N LYS A 19 -8.20 -6.56 4.37
CA LYS A 19 -8.28 -7.86 3.69
C LYS A 19 -8.38 -7.72 2.17
N SER A 20 -9.29 -6.88 1.68
CA SER A 20 -9.51 -6.68 0.24
C SER A 20 -8.31 -6.02 -0.44
N LEU A 21 -7.66 -5.07 0.24
CA LEU A 21 -6.44 -4.42 -0.23
C LEU A 21 -5.32 -5.45 -0.42
N LEU A 22 -5.08 -6.29 0.59
CA LEU A 22 -4.01 -7.26 0.61
C LEU A 22 -4.24 -8.40 -0.39
N ASP A 23 -5.48 -8.90 -0.48
CA ASP A 23 -5.87 -9.90 -1.48
C ASP A 23 -5.69 -9.37 -2.91
N GLU A 24 -6.01 -8.09 -3.16
CA GLU A 24 -5.86 -7.49 -4.48
C GLU A 24 -4.40 -7.21 -4.83
N ILE A 25 -3.63 -6.59 -3.92
CA ILE A 25 -2.22 -6.26 -4.14
C ILE A 25 -1.36 -7.54 -4.25
N GLY A 26 -1.67 -8.58 -3.47
CA GLY A 26 -0.98 -9.88 -3.51
C GLY A 26 -1.03 -10.58 -4.87
N LYS A 27 -1.97 -10.24 -5.74
CA LYS A 27 -2.02 -10.77 -7.12
C LYS A 27 -0.92 -10.21 -8.02
N PHE A 28 -0.32 -9.06 -7.67
CA PHE A 28 0.58 -8.30 -8.54
C PHE A 28 1.96 -8.01 -7.93
N TYR A 29 2.09 -8.11 -6.61
CA TYR A 29 3.32 -7.84 -5.87
C TYR A 29 3.74 -9.06 -5.05
N SER A 30 5.00 -9.13 -4.62
CA SER A 30 5.58 -10.22 -3.81
C SER A 30 5.03 -10.22 -2.38
N ILE A 31 3.76 -10.56 -2.28
CA ILE A 31 2.94 -10.41 -1.09
C ILE A 31 2.00 -11.63 -1.03
N SER A 32 1.97 -12.36 0.09
CA SER A 32 1.19 -13.61 0.21
C SER A 32 0.67 -13.89 1.62
N LYS A 33 -0.34 -14.76 1.71
CA LYS A 33 -0.80 -15.33 3.00
C LYS A 33 0.08 -16.49 3.44
N GLY A 34 0.28 -16.66 4.75
CA GLY A 34 0.90 -17.84 5.35
C GLY A 34 2.43 -17.81 5.35
N GLU A 35 3.07 -18.97 5.44
CA GLU A 35 4.52 -19.08 5.61
C GLU A 35 5.24 -19.29 4.27
N VAL A 36 6.25 -18.46 4.02
CA VAL A 36 7.20 -18.60 2.92
C VAL A 36 8.61 -18.49 3.49
N ASP A 37 9.50 -19.39 3.10
CA ASP A 37 10.89 -19.38 3.56
C ASP A 37 11.56 -18.03 3.24
N SER A 38 12.27 -17.47 4.24
CA SER A 38 12.97 -16.18 4.15
C SER A 38 12.08 -14.95 3.86
N ALA A 39 10.78 -15.04 4.12
CA ALA A 39 9.85 -13.91 4.02
C ALA A 39 9.97 -12.93 5.20
N ILE A 40 9.36 -11.75 5.03
CA ILE A 40 9.13 -10.79 6.11
C ILE A 40 7.67 -10.90 6.55
N THR A 41 7.44 -11.26 7.80
CA THR A 41 6.11 -11.22 8.40
C THR A 41 5.72 -9.78 8.71
N VAL A 42 4.57 -9.34 8.21
CA VAL A 42 4.04 -7.99 8.37
C VAL A 42 2.85 -8.02 9.31
N GLU A 43 2.99 -7.31 10.43
CA GLU A 43 1.93 -7.09 11.41
C GLU A 43 1.36 -5.69 11.23
N PHE A 44 0.02 -5.59 11.32
CA PHE A 44 -0.69 -4.34 11.15
C PHE A 44 -1.35 -3.93 12.45
N GLU A 45 -1.16 -2.66 12.82
CA GLU A 45 -1.78 -2.09 14.00
C GLU A 45 -2.41 -0.74 13.65
N LYS A 46 -3.72 -0.66 13.86
CA LYS A 46 -4.43 0.60 13.73
C LYS A 46 -4.19 1.47 14.96
N GLY A 47 -3.71 2.69 14.75
CA GLY A 47 -3.42 3.64 15.82
C GLY A 47 -2.28 4.59 15.44
N GLY A 48 -1.67 5.17 16.48
CA GLY A 48 -0.64 6.21 16.32
C GLY A 48 -1.23 7.61 16.10
N PRO A 49 -0.37 8.61 15.87
CA PRO A 49 -0.81 9.98 15.59
C PRO A 49 -1.60 10.08 14.27
N GLU A 50 -2.52 11.04 14.21
CA GLU A 50 -3.31 11.30 13.00
C GLU A 50 -2.43 11.54 11.78
N ALA A 51 -2.87 11.05 10.61
CA ALA A 51 -2.19 11.22 9.34
C ALA A 51 -0.75 10.69 9.30
N THR A 52 -0.43 9.68 10.12
CA THR A 52 0.90 9.05 10.13
C THR A 52 0.87 7.60 9.68
N VAL A 53 2.02 7.18 9.13
CA VAL A 53 2.43 5.78 9.04
C VAL A 53 3.80 5.63 9.67
N GLN A 54 3.93 4.63 10.54
CA GLN A 54 5.20 4.21 11.10
C GLN A 54 5.45 2.76 10.69
N VAL A 55 6.64 2.47 10.17
CA VAL A 55 7.07 1.12 9.83
C VAL A 55 8.38 0.80 10.54
N THR A 56 8.44 -0.32 11.22
CA THR A 56 9.69 -0.89 11.73
C THR A 56 9.95 -2.22 11.06
N LEU A 57 11.22 -2.54 10.86
CA LEU A 57 11.68 -3.84 10.41
C LEU A 57 12.75 -4.32 11.40
N GLU A 58 12.56 -5.51 11.95
CA GLU A 58 13.48 -6.18 12.86
C GLU A 58 13.71 -7.60 12.34
N GLY A 59 14.82 -7.78 11.60
CA GLY A 59 15.17 -9.04 10.94
C GLY A 59 14.14 -9.45 9.88
N SER A 60 13.25 -10.38 10.25
CA SER A 60 12.19 -10.92 9.39
C SER A 60 10.78 -10.53 9.84
N ARG A 61 10.65 -9.57 10.75
CA ARG A 61 9.36 -9.07 11.24
C ARG A 61 9.26 -7.58 11.00
N ALA A 62 8.19 -7.16 10.35
CA ALA A 62 7.84 -5.77 10.15
C ALA A 62 6.53 -5.45 10.86
N ARG A 63 6.44 -4.24 11.44
CA ARG A 63 5.20 -3.72 12.03
C ARG A 63 4.84 -2.43 11.34
N ILE A 64 3.59 -2.33 10.87
CA ILE A 64 3.01 -1.12 10.28
C ILE A 64 1.96 -0.59 11.24
N ILE A 65 2.26 0.58 11.84
CA ILE A 65 1.31 1.35 12.65
C ILE A 65 0.72 2.44 11.75
N TYR A 66 -0.61 2.54 11.70
CA TYR A 66 -1.29 3.40 10.75
C TYR A 66 -2.58 4.01 11.30
N ASP A 67 -2.89 5.24 10.87
CA ASP A 67 -4.13 5.93 11.21
C ASP A 67 -5.33 5.46 10.34
N ARG A 68 -5.12 5.39 9.01
CA ARG A 68 -6.17 5.09 8.00
C ARG A 68 -5.71 4.00 7.02
N PRO A 69 -6.62 3.26 6.36
CA PRO A 69 -6.24 2.16 5.47
C PRO A 69 -5.22 2.51 4.37
N HIS A 70 -5.29 3.71 3.77
CA HIS A 70 -4.31 4.14 2.77
C HIS A 70 -2.91 4.38 3.35
N HIS A 71 -2.80 4.72 4.64
CA HIS A 71 -1.52 4.78 5.34
C HIS A 71 -0.91 3.38 5.52
N ALA A 72 -1.71 2.35 5.79
CA ALA A 72 -1.23 0.97 5.80
C ALA A 72 -0.71 0.53 4.42
N ALA A 73 -1.43 0.89 3.34
CA ALA A 73 -1.00 0.65 1.97
C ALA A 73 0.31 1.36 1.64
N ARG A 74 0.48 2.62 2.10
CA ARG A 74 1.73 3.37 2.00
C ARG A 74 2.89 2.67 2.70
N GLY A 75 2.65 2.15 3.91
CA GLY A 75 3.63 1.37 4.68
C GLY A 75 4.08 0.10 3.96
N LEU A 76 3.15 -0.62 3.32
CA LEU A 76 3.48 -1.75 2.43
C LEU A 76 4.34 -1.31 1.25
N GLY A 77 3.98 -0.20 0.59
CA GLY A 77 4.79 0.37 -0.48
C GLY A 77 6.21 0.72 -0.03
N ALA A 78 6.37 1.23 1.20
CA ALA A 78 7.68 1.52 1.79
C ALA A 78 8.52 0.24 2.02
N LEU A 79 7.92 -0.85 2.50
CA LEU A 79 8.59 -2.15 2.63
C LEU A 79 8.99 -2.71 1.27
N LEU A 80 8.06 -2.77 0.32
CA LEU A 80 8.30 -3.32 -1.03
C LEU A 80 9.38 -2.59 -1.81
N SER A 81 9.49 -1.27 -1.60
CA SER A 81 10.50 -0.43 -2.26
C SER A 81 11.87 -0.47 -1.58
N GLY A 82 11.99 -1.09 -0.41
CA GLY A 82 13.23 -1.12 0.38
C GLY A 82 13.56 0.22 1.06
N LEU A 83 12.57 1.11 1.23
CA LEU A 83 12.75 2.36 1.97
C LEU A 83 12.93 2.12 3.47
N VAL A 84 12.33 1.06 4.00
CA VAL A 84 12.45 0.66 5.41
C VAL A 84 13.72 -0.16 5.59
N ARG A 85 14.59 0.25 6.52
CA ARG A 85 15.84 -0.42 6.85
C ARG A 85 15.72 -1.16 8.18
N ASP A 86 16.40 -2.30 8.28
CA ASP A 86 16.43 -3.11 9.50
C ASP A 86 16.98 -2.28 10.68
N GLY A 87 16.29 -2.33 11.82
CA GLY A 87 16.63 -1.58 13.03
C GLY A 87 16.45 -0.06 12.94
N GLN A 88 15.87 0.48 11.86
CA GLN A 88 15.60 1.92 11.72
C GLN A 88 14.11 2.18 11.51
N PRO A 89 13.46 2.99 12.37
CA PRO A 89 12.07 3.35 12.17
C PRO A 89 11.90 4.23 10.93
N TYR A 90 10.95 3.86 10.08
CA TYR A 90 10.43 4.69 9.01
C TYR A 90 9.20 5.42 9.54
N LEU A 91 9.17 6.74 9.46
CA LEU A 91 8.03 7.57 9.87
C LEU A 91 7.68 8.54 8.74
N GLU A 92 6.41 8.57 8.38
CA GLU A 92 5.88 9.52 7.41
C GLU A 92 4.61 10.14 8.00
N GLN A 93 4.52 11.47 7.92
CA GLN A 93 3.34 12.25 8.28
C GLN A 93 2.84 12.97 7.04
N THR A 94 1.60 12.70 6.65
CA THR A 94 0.97 13.34 5.51
C THR A 94 0.44 14.71 5.95
N PRO A 95 0.88 15.84 5.33
CA PRO A 95 0.40 17.17 5.70
C PRO A 95 -0.94 17.51 5.05
N PHE A 96 -1.58 16.54 4.38
CA PHE A 96 -2.83 16.70 3.63
C PHE A 96 -3.83 15.65 4.09
N GLU A 97 -5.10 16.04 4.17
CA GLU A 97 -6.19 15.08 4.37
C GLU A 97 -6.48 14.27 3.10
N THR A 98 -6.28 14.88 1.93
CA THR A 98 -6.51 14.29 0.62
C THR A 98 -5.26 14.38 -0.24
N LEU A 99 -4.78 13.25 -0.72
CA LEU A 99 -3.74 13.13 -1.74
C LEU A 99 -4.34 12.45 -2.96
N GLY A 100 -4.53 13.24 -4.02
CA GLY A 100 -5.30 12.84 -5.19
C GLY A 100 -4.55 12.97 -6.51
N ILE A 101 -4.99 12.17 -7.49
CA ILE A 101 -4.60 12.33 -8.90
C ILE A 101 -5.85 12.52 -9.76
N MET A 102 -5.73 13.31 -10.84
CA MET A 102 -6.75 13.44 -11.87
C MET A 102 -6.18 12.99 -13.21
N LEU A 103 -6.82 11.98 -13.81
CA LEU A 103 -6.38 11.35 -15.05
C LEU A 103 -7.28 11.84 -16.19
N ASP A 104 -6.68 12.37 -17.26
CA ASP A 104 -7.40 12.90 -18.42
C ASP A 104 -7.98 11.75 -19.27
N CYS A 105 -9.30 11.74 -19.44
CA CYS A 105 -10.05 10.82 -20.30
C CYS A 105 -10.81 11.55 -21.42
N SER A 106 -10.43 12.79 -21.73
CA SER A 106 -11.14 13.68 -22.65
C SER A 106 -10.38 13.98 -23.94
N ARG A 107 -9.08 13.67 -24.00
CA ARG A 107 -8.21 13.93 -25.17
C ARG A 107 -7.98 12.66 -26.02
N ASN A 108 -9.06 11.96 -26.40
CA ASN A 108 -9.09 10.74 -27.23
C ASN A 108 -8.53 9.45 -26.63
N ALA A 109 -7.81 9.50 -25.51
CA ALA A 109 -7.29 8.33 -24.80
C ALA A 109 -8.14 8.03 -23.55
N VAL A 110 -9.26 7.34 -23.73
CA VAL A 110 -10.11 6.92 -22.61
C VAL A 110 -9.49 5.70 -21.93
N MET A 111 -9.26 5.82 -20.62
CA MET A 111 -8.72 4.75 -19.79
C MET A 111 -9.67 3.56 -19.75
N THR A 112 -9.18 2.34 -20.02
CA THR A 112 -9.99 1.15 -19.78
C THR A 112 -10.12 0.88 -18.27
N VAL A 113 -11.21 0.25 -17.86
CA VAL A 113 -11.43 -0.13 -16.45
C VAL A 113 -10.28 -0.97 -15.91
N GLU A 114 -9.79 -1.93 -16.70
CA GLU A 114 -8.69 -2.81 -16.29
C GLU A 114 -7.39 -2.04 -16.08
N HIS A 115 -7.08 -1.09 -16.96
CA HIS A 115 -5.91 -0.23 -16.80
C HIS A 115 -6.05 0.71 -15.59
N PHE A 116 -7.26 1.25 -15.36
CA PHE A 116 -7.54 2.09 -14.20
C PHE A 116 -7.36 1.33 -12.88
N LYS A 117 -7.80 0.07 -12.79
CA LYS A 117 -7.52 -0.78 -11.62
C LYS A 117 -6.02 -0.94 -11.36
N GLY A 118 -5.21 -1.00 -12.42
CA GLY A 118 -3.75 -0.96 -12.34
C GLY A 118 -3.22 0.31 -11.67
N TRP A 119 -3.72 1.46 -12.09
CA TRP A 119 -3.42 2.74 -11.44
C TRP A 119 -3.83 2.74 -9.96
N LEU A 120 -5.05 2.30 -9.64
CA LEU A 120 -5.54 2.27 -8.26
C LEU A 120 -4.64 1.45 -7.32
N ARG A 121 -4.12 0.29 -7.77
CA ARG A 121 -3.18 -0.52 -6.99
C ARG A 121 -1.87 0.23 -6.70
N GLN A 122 -1.31 0.90 -7.71
CA GLN A 122 -0.08 1.67 -7.55
C GLN A 122 -0.31 2.89 -6.64
N LEU A 123 -1.39 3.62 -6.85
CA LEU A 123 -1.77 4.80 -6.08
C LEU A 123 -1.97 4.44 -4.60
N ALA A 124 -2.60 3.30 -4.30
CA ALA A 124 -2.75 2.82 -2.93
C ALA A 124 -1.38 2.61 -2.25
N LEU A 125 -0.43 1.94 -2.91
CA LEU A 125 0.93 1.74 -2.38
C LEU A 125 1.73 3.04 -2.23
N LEU A 126 1.39 4.06 -3.00
CA LEU A 126 1.96 5.40 -2.91
C LEU A 126 1.27 6.29 -1.86
N GLY A 127 0.23 5.80 -1.20
CA GLY A 127 -0.50 6.53 -0.16
C GLY A 127 -1.57 7.50 -0.66
N TYR A 128 -1.92 7.47 -1.95
CA TYR A 128 -3.03 8.25 -2.48
C TYR A 128 -4.36 7.72 -1.92
N ASN A 129 -5.28 8.62 -1.66
CA ASN A 129 -6.62 8.30 -1.16
C ASN A 129 -7.75 8.86 -2.04
N MET A 130 -7.39 9.46 -3.19
CA MET A 130 -8.35 9.93 -4.18
C MET A 130 -7.83 9.71 -5.60
N ALA A 131 -8.71 9.23 -6.48
CA ALA A 131 -8.46 9.16 -7.91
C ALA A 131 -9.67 9.75 -8.64
N MET A 132 -9.40 10.63 -9.60
CA MET A 132 -10.41 11.34 -10.38
C MET A 132 -10.19 11.07 -11.87
N LEU A 133 -11.28 10.92 -12.62
CA LEU A 133 -11.25 10.84 -14.09
C LEU A 133 -11.84 12.14 -14.63
N TYR A 134 -11.03 12.87 -15.40
CA TYR A 134 -11.50 14.08 -16.06
C TYR A 134 -12.18 13.71 -17.39
N THR A 135 -13.50 13.92 -17.45
CA THR A 135 -14.36 13.58 -18.58
C THR A 135 -15.09 14.84 -19.07
N GLU A 136 -14.89 15.21 -20.34
CA GLU A 136 -15.65 16.27 -21.03
C GLU A 136 -16.97 15.68 -21.55
N GLU A 137 -16.90 14.70 -22.46
CA GLU A 137 -18.06 14.03 -23.08
C GLU A 137 -18.03 12.48 -22.94
N THR A 138 -17.10 11.93 -22.15
CA THR A 138 -16.71 10.50 -22.14
C THR A 138 -17.10 9.77 -20.85
N TYR A 139 -18.37 9.80 -20.46
CA TYR A 139 -18.90 9.15 -19.22
C TYR A 139 -19.56 7.78 -19.43
#